data_AF-A0A6C0JQ29-F1
#
_entry.id   AF-A0A6C0JQ29-F1
#
_cell.length_a   1.000
_cell.length_b   1.000
_cell.length_c   1.000
_cell.angle_alpha   90.00
_cell.angle_beta   90.00
_cell.angle_gamma   90.00
#
_symmetry.space_group_name_H-M   'P 1'
#
loop_
_entity.id
_entity.type
_entity.pdbx_description
1 polymer ?
#
loop_
_entity_poly.entity_id
_entity_poly.type
_entity_poly.pdbx_seq_one_letter_code
_entity_poly.pdbx_strand_id
1 'polypeptide(L)'
;MPYNIKQYTYDKAKKLGVEIKHSTNKTKKIDVFKKGKKLCSIGAYGMNDFPTYIQNKGLNFAKTRRKLYKIRHTRDRKIKGSCGWYADKLLW
;
A
#
# COMPACT_ATOMS: atom_id res chain seq x y z
N MET A 1 -17.02 -7.77 1.09
CA MET A 1 -16.53 -7.16 2.34
C MET A 1 -15.75 -5.89 2.01
N PRO A 2 -16.00 -4.77 2.71
CA PRO A 2 -15.19 -3.55 2.56
C PRO A 2 -13.72 -3.82 2.89
N TYR A 3 -12.79 -3.24 2.12
CA TYR A 3 -11.36 -3.35 2.44
C TYR A 3 -11.06 -2.73 3.81
N ASN A 4 -10.42 -3.49 4.69
CA ASN A 4 -9.99 -2.99 6.00
C ASN A 4 -8.48 -2.76 6.00
N ILE A 5 -8.07 -1.54 6.34
CA ILE A 5 -6.66 -1.15 6.42
C ILE A 5 -6.04 -1.87 7.62
N LYS A 6 -5.00 -2.66 7.39
CA LYS A 6 -4.31 -3.41 8.45
C LYS A 6 -3.37 -2.51 9.24
N GLN A 7 -3.15 -2.84 10.52
CA GLN A 7 -2.23 -2.11 11.42
C GLN A 7 -0.84 -1.91 10.80
N TYR A 8 -0.34 -2.93 10.10
CA TYR A 8 0.90 -2.86 9.30
C TYR A 8 1.01 -1.57 8.47
N THR A 9 -0.07 -1.18 7.78
CA THR A 9 -0.08 -0.01 6.91
C THR A 9 -0.04 1.28 7.72
N TYR A 10 -0.76 1.35 8.85
CA TYR A 10 -0.75 2.49 9.76
C TYR A 10 0.63 2.70 10.38
N ASP A 11 1.27 1.62 10.86
CA ASP A 11 2.60 1.68 11.47
C ASP A 11 3.64 2.22 10.48
N LYS A 12 3.52 1.81 9.21
CA LYS A 12 4.38 2.32 8.15
C LYS A 12 4.09 3.76 7.78
N ALA A 13 2.82 4.15 7.73
CA ALA A 13 2.43 5.54 7.48
C ALA A 13 3.01 6.47 8.56
N LYS A 14 2.91 6.08 9.83
CA LYS A 14 3.51 6.78 10.97
C LYS A 14 5.03 6.92 10.82
N LYS A 15 5.74 5.85 10.45
CA LYS A 15 7.20 5.89 10.20
C LYS A 15 7.59 6.84 9.06
N LEU A 16 6.71 7.05 8.09
CA LEU A 16 6.96 7.94 6.94
C LEU A 16 6.46 9.37 7.17
N GLY A 17 5.79 9.64 8.30
CA GLY A 17 5.19 10.95 8.59
C GLY A 17 4.06 11.30 7.62
N VAL A 18 3.27 10.31 7.22
CA VAL A 18 2.08 10.49 6.38
C VAL A 18 0.85 9.93 7.06
N GLU A 19 -0.29 10.53 6.76
CA GLU A 19 -1.59 10.05 7.20
C GLU A 19 -2.22 9.19 6.10
N ILE A 20 -2.97 8.17 6.50
CA ILE A 20 -3.69 7.31 5.57
C ILE A 20 -5.16 7.20 5.97
N LYS A 21 -6.03 7.23 4.98
CA LYS A 21 -7.48 7.06 5.15
C LYS A 21 -8.00 6.13 4.06
N HIS A 22 -9.19 5.56 4.24
CA HIS A 22 -9.88 4.86 3.16
C HIS A 22 -10.03 5.78 1.95
N SER A 23 -9.78 5.22 0.77
CA SER A 23 -9.85 5.99 -0.47
C SER A 23 -11.29 6.40 -0.77
N THR A 24 -11.48 7.66 -1.17
CA THR A 24 -12.76 8.12 -1.72
C THR A 24 -13.04 7.56 -3.12
N ASN A 25 -11.99 7.16 -3.85
CA ASN A 25 -12.10 6.51 -5.15
C ASN A 25 -12.37 5.00 -4.97
N LYS A 26 -13.50 4.52 -5.52
CA LYS A 26 -13.95 3.12 -5.45
C LYS A 26 -12.95 2.11 -6.05
N THR A 27 -12.08 2.54 -6.96
CA THR A 27 -11.07 1.68 -7.58
C THR A 27 -9.81 1.51 -6.71
N LYS A 28 -9.63 2.37 -5.69
CA LYS A 28 -8.44 2.42 -4.85
C LYS A 28 -8.75 2.05 -3.41
N LYS A 29 -7.73 1.64 -2.67
CA LYS A 29 -7.85 1.19 -1.27
C LYS A 29 -7.68 2.33 -0.28
N ILE A 30 -6.61 3.11 -0.44
CA ILE A 30 -6.14 4.06 0.57
C ILE A 30 -5.77 5.38 -0.09
N ASP A 31 -6.14 6.49 0.55
CA ASP A 31 -5.64 7.81 0.25
C ASP A 31 -4.52 8.19 1.21
N VAL A 32 -3.40 8.68 0.67
CA VAL A 32 -2.23 9.13 1.42
C VAL A 32 -2.25 10.65 1.50
N PHE A 33 -2.10 11.18 2.70
CA PHE A 33 -2.09 12.61 3.00
C PHE A 33 -0.78 13.00 3.67
N LYS A 34 -0.34 14.22 3.40
CA LYS A 34 0.80 14.83 4.09
C LYS A 34 0.48 16.29 4.37
N LYS A 35 0.52 16.70 5.65
CA LYS A 35 0.15 18.05 6.09
C LYS A 35 -1.24 18.47 5.57
N GLY A 36 -2.24 17.58 5.69
CA GLY A 36 -3.61 17.84 5.23
C GLY A 36 -3.84 17.77 3.72
N LYS A 37 -2.80 17.76 2.88
CA LYS A 37 -2.93 17.65 1.41
C LYS A 37 -2.95 16.19 0.96
N LYS A 38 -3.96 15.81 0.18
CA LYS A 38 -3.99 14.50 -0.49
C LYS A 38 -2.87 14.42 -1.52
N LEU A 39 -1.98 13.45 -1.35
CA LEU A 39 -0.88 13.19 -2.29
C LEU A 39 -1.34 12.25 -3.39
N CYS A 40 -1.91 11.09 -3.02
CA CYS A 40 -2.30 10.07 -3.97
C CYS A 40 -3.24 9.03 -3.38
N SER A 41 -3.87 8.25 -4.27
CA SER A 41 -4.67 7.07 -3.94
C SER A 41 -3.94 5.81 -4.38
N ILE A 42 -3.70 4.87 -3.46
CA ILE A 42 -2.87 3.67 -3.67
C ILE A 42 -3.63 2.36 -3.42
N GLY A 43 -3.15 1.30 -4.06
CA GLY A 43 -3.70 -0.06 -3.97
C GLY A 43 -4.99 -0.22 -4.77
N ALA A 44 -5.07 -1.24 -5.63
CA ALA A 44 -6.32 -1.54 -6.34
C ALA A 44 -7.28 -2.30 -5.40
N TYR A 45 -8.56 -1.91 -5.38
CA TYR A 45 -9.54 -2.46 -4.44
C TYR A 45 -9.70 -3.99 -4.56
N GLY A 46 -9.68 -4.53 -5.77
CA GLY A 46 -9.81 -5.98 -6.04
C GLY A 46 -8.52 -6.80 -5.87
N MET A 47 -7.41 -6.19 -5.46
CA MET A 47 -6.11 -6.87 -5.39
C MET A 47 -5.61 -6.98 -3.95
N ASN A 48 -5.09 -8.14 -3.56
CA ASN A 48 -4.49 -8.33 -2.23
C ASN A 48 -3.17 -7.58 -2.09
N ASP A 49 -2.91 -7.10 -0.87
CA ASP A 49 -1.64 -6.48 -0.45
C ASP A 49 -0.83 -7.44 0.44
N PHE A 50 0.37 -7.04 0.83
CA PHE A 50 1.27 -7.89 1.61
C PHE A 50 0.65 -8.40 2.93
N PRO A 51 0.07 -7.56 3.81
CA PRO A 51 -0.52 -8.06 5.05
C PRO A 51 -1.73 -8.97 4.77
N THR A 52 -2.52 -8.72 3.73
CA THR A 52 -3.61 -9.63 3.33
C THR A 52 -3.09 -10.99 2.85
N TYR A 53 -1.98 -11.02 2.10
CA TYR A 53 -1.36 -12.29 1.70
C TYR A 53 -0.78 -13.08 2.87
N ILE A 54 -0.21 -12.40 3.88
CA ILE A 54 0.24 -13.06 5.11
C ILE A 54 -0.94 -13.75 5.79
N GLN A 55 -2.05 -13.03 5.96
CA GLN A 55 -3.24 -13.56 6.62
C GLN A 55 -3.84 -14.76 5.86
N ASN A 56 -3.92 -14.68 4.52
CA ASN A 56 -4.67 -15.67 3.74
C ASN A 56 -3.83 -16.86 3.27
N LYS A 57 -2.51 -16.68 3.09
CA LYS A 57 -1.63 -17.66 2.42
C LYS A 57 -0.30 -17.87 3.15
N GLY A 58 -0.07 -17.17 4.26
CA GLY A 58 1.17 -17.26 5.03
C GLY A 58 2.32 -16.42 4.48
N LEU A 59 3.37 -16.33 5.30
CA LEU A 59 4.48 -15.40 5.09
C LEU A 59 5.31 -15.72 3.84
N ASN A 60 5.56 -17.01 3.55
CA ASN A 60 6.38 -17.41 2.41
C ASN A 60 5.73 -17.00 1.08
N PHE A 61 4.42 -17.25 0.95
CA PHE A 61 3.65 -16.82 -0.20
C PHE A 61 3.65 -15.28 -0.34
N ALA A 62 3.42 -14.56 0.76
CA ALA A 62 3.43 -13.10 0.77
C ALA A 62 4.80 -12.51 0.36
N LYS A 63 5.91 -13.10 0.83
CA LYS A 63 7.27 -12.68 0.46
C LYS A 63 7.52 -12.85 -1.05
N THR A 64 7.08 -13.96 -1.64
CA THR A 64 7.17 -14.19 -3.09
C THR A 64 6.35 -13.16 -3.87
N ARG A 65 5.10 -12.92 -3.47
CA ARG A 65 4.25 -11.90 -4.12
C ARG A 65 4.85 -10.50 -4.01
N ARG A 66 5.43 -10.15 -2.86
CA ARG A 66 6.16 -8.89 -2.66
C ARG A 66 7.37 -8.77 -3.57
N LYS A 67 8.16 -9.82 -3.74
CA LYS A 67 9.30 -9.84 -4.68
C LYS A 67 8.83 -9.55 -6.11
N LEU A 68 7.80 -10.25 -6.57
CA LEU A 68 7.23 -10.06 -7.92
C LEU A 68 6.63 -8.66 -8.12
N TYR A 69 5.95 -8.13 -7.11
CA TYR A 69 5.45 -6.76 -7.13
C TYR A 69 6.60 -5.76 -7.33
N LYS A 70 7.67 -5.90 -6.55
CA LYS A 70 8.85 -5.02 -6.60
C LYS A 70 9.57 -5.07 -7.93
N ILE A 71 9.67 -6.24 -8.56
CA ILE A 71 10.28 -6.39 -9.88
C ILE A 71 9.47 -5.61 -10.92
N ARG A 72 8.16 -5.84 -10.98
CA ARG A 72 7.24 -5.19 -11.94
C ARG A 72 7.15 -3.68 -11.77
N HIS A 73 7.23 -3.17 -10.55
CA HIS A 73 7.13 -1.74 -10.24
C HIS A 73 8.49 -1.08 -10.01
N THR A 74 9.57 -1.63 -10.58
CA THR A 74 10.93 -1.11 -10.36
C THR A 74 11.07 0.34 -10.81
N ARG A 75 10.39 0.73 -11.89
CA ARG A 75 10.46 2.07 -12.48
C ARG A 75 9.87 3.15 -11.58
N ASP A 76 8.68 2.90 -11.04
CA ASP A 76 7.89 3.88 -10.28
C ASP A 76 8.13 3.80 -8.77
N ARG A 77 8.37 2.60 -8.20
CA ARG A 77 8.57 2.43 -6.74
C ARG A 77 9.85 3.06 -6.21
N LYS A 78 10.80 3.40 -7.08
CA LYS A 78 12.08 4.06 -6.71
C LYS A 78 11.95 5.58 -6.62
N ILE A 79 10.92 6.17 -7.22
CA ILE A 79 10.71 7.62 -7.26
C ILE A 79 10.08 8.08 -5.94
N LYS A 80 10.90 8.60 -5.01
CA LYS A 80 10.45 8.99 -3.67
C LYS A 80 9.29 9.99 -3.73
N GLY A 81 8.22 9.71 -2.99
CA GLY A 81 7.02 10.55 -2.95
C GLY A 81 6.04 10.32 -4.11
N SER A 82 6.35 9.45 -5.06
CA SER A 82 5.38 9.02 -6.08
C SER A 82 4.32 8.09 -5.49
N CYS A 83 3.19 7.95 -6.20
CA CYS A 83 2.15 6.99 -5.85
C CYS A 83 2.69 5.55 -5.76
N GLY A 84 3.58 5.17 -6.68
CA GLY A 84 4.21 3.85 -6.72
C GLY A 84 5.14 3.62 -5.53
N TRP A 85 5.86 4.66 -5.09
CA TRP A 85 6.69 4.59 -3.88
C TRP A 85 5.85 4.43 -2.61
N TYR A 86 4.75 5.19 -2.46
CA TYR A 86 3.85 5.00 -1.32
C TYR A 86 3.18 3.63 -1.35
N ALA A 87 2.82 3.11 -2.52
CA ALA A 87 2.28 1.75 -2.65
C ALA A 87 3.29 0.68 -2.20
N ASP A 88 4.56 0.75 -2.66
CA ASP A 88 5.61 -0.17 -2.23
C ASP A 88 5.90 -0.07 -0.73
N LYS A 89 5.93 1.15 -0.20
CA LYS A 89 6.25 1.33 1.21
C LYS A 89 5.10 0.96 2.11
N LEU A 90 3.86 1.32 1.81
CA LEU A 90 2.73 1.14 2.73
C LEU A 90 2.05 -0.23 2.59
N LEU A 91 1.89 -0.73 1.35
CA LEU A 91 1.12 -1.94 1.07
C LEU A 91 1.96 -3.19 0.77
N TRP A 92 3.22 -3.01 0.38
CA TRP A 92 4.16 -4.09 0.08
C TRP A 92 5.37 -4.06 1.03
#